data_AF-A0A932TQA0-F1
#
_entry.id   AF-A0A932TQA0-F1
#
_cell.length_a   1.000
_cell.length_b   1.000
_cell.length_c   1.000
_cell.angle_alpha   90.00
_cell.angle_beta   90.00
_cell.angle_gamma   90.00
#
_symmetry.space_group_name_H-M   'P 1'
#
loop_
_entity.id
_entity.type
_entity.pdbx_description
1 polymer ?
#
loop_
_entity_poly.entity_id
_entity_poly.type
_entity_poly.pdbx_seq_one_letter_code
_entity_poly.pdbx_strand_id
1 'polypeptide(L)'
;MRGAPALEWQKLPTNELVEELCNIGMDLPPGLVDEILRRGEEAIPALGRLVADEDLWDRDEWAPLFALHLLGAIGHPSAAKCVVAALRVNPEPNEIVENTPTLIGHLGPEAIPEFARFILDEQADGLMRGVACDGIASIALLHPATRPAITGFLRRFVEEAEKRDKVAVTGAILSLVELRDRESLPAIAAAFRKRRVDEDFLYLEDARDAMRAPETISSDWHYTGDPREFFSPESLEALRRKAQHG
;
A
#
# COMPACT_ATOMS: atom_id res chain seq x y z
N MET A 1 -17.60 -33.48 -14.83
CA MET A 1 -16.38 -32.67 -14.58
C MET A 1 -15.55 -33.39 -13.53
N ARG A 2 -14.35 -33.85 -13.87
CA ARG A 2 -13.42 -34.45 -12.89
C ARG A 2 -12.82 -33.29 -12.10
N GLY A 3 -13.07 -33.22 -10.80
CA GLY A 3 -12.37 -32.28 -9.93
C GLY A 3 -10.87 -32.53 -10.04
N ALA A 4 -10.09 -31.47 -10.28
CA ALA A 4 -8.64 -31.56 -10.15
C ALA A 4 -8.32 -32.16 -8.77
N PRO A 5 -7.34 -33.07 -8.66
CA PRO A 5 -6.92 -33.57 -7.36
C PRO A 5 -6.58 -32.36 -6.48
N ALA A 6 -7.02 -32.39 -5.21
CA ALA A 6 -6.61 -31.38 -4.25
C ALA A 6 -5.07 -31.37 -4.24
N LEU A 7 -4.46 -30.30 -4.75
CA LEU A 7 -3.03 -30.16 -4.71
C LEU A 7 -2.62 -30.22 -3.24
N GLU A 8 -1.69 -31.13 -2.91
CA GLU A 8 -1.09 -31.15 -1.58
C GLU A 8 -0.05 -30.03 -1.51
N TRP A 9 -0.51 -28.78 -1.42
CA TRP A 9 0.32 -27.57 -1.35
C TRP A 9 1.42 -27.66 -0.30
N GLN A 10 1.17 -28.40 0.79
CA GLN A 10 2.13 -28.67 1.86
C GLN A 10 3.42 -29.38 1.40
N LYS A 11 3.37 -30.09 0.29
CA LYS A 11 4.50 -30.83 -0.27
C LYS A 11 5.30 -30.02 -1.29
N LEU A 12 4.75 -28.90 -1.76
CA LEU A 12 5.45 -28.04 -2.71
C LEU A 12 6.54 -27.21 -2.01
N PRO A 13 7.71 -27.06 -2.65
CA PRO A 13 8.68 -26.02 -2.29
C PRO A 13 8.02 -24.64 -2.32
N THR A 14 8.48 -23.73 -1.45
CA THR A 14 7.87 -22.39 -1.31
C THR A 14 7.85 -21.58 -2.61
N ASN A 15 8.86 -21.74 -3.47
CA ASN A 15 8.87 -21.08 -4.78
C ASN A 15 7.77 -21.62 -5.70
N GLU A 16 7.65 -22.95 -5.82
CA GLU A 16 6.61 -23.58 -6.64
C GLU A 16 5.21 -23.26 -6.11
N LEU A 17 5.05 -23.25 -4.78
CA LEU A 17 3.81 -22.85 -4.12
C LEU A 17 3.38 -21.43 -4.49
N VAL A 18 4.33 -20.48 -4.50
CA VAL A 18 4.04 -19.09 -4.87
C VAL A 18 3.80 -18.95 -6.38
N GLU A 19 4.50 -19.72 -7.21
CA GLU A 19 4.29 -19.76 -8.67
C GLU A 19 2.89 -20.25 -9.05
N GLU A 20 2.21 -21.03 -8.20
CA GLU A 20 0.80 -21.39 -8.42
C GLU A 20 -0.11 -20.16 -8.55
N LEU A 21 0.24 -19.00 -7.94
CA LEU A 21 -0.52 -17.75 -8.11
C LEU A 21 -0.66 -17.34 -9.58
N CYS A 22 0.33 -17.66 -10.43
CA CYS A 22 0.31 -17.36 -11.86
C CYS A 22 -0.58 -18.31 -12.68
N ASN A 23 -1.05 -19.42 -12.10
CA ASN A 23 -1.81 -20.44 -12.81
C ASN A 23 -3.30 -20.43 -12.46
N ILE A 24 -3.68 -19.77 -11.37
CA ILE A 24 -5.04 -19.78 -10.80
C ILE A 24 -5.92 -18.64 -11.32
N GLY A 25 -5.34 -17.54 -11.81
CA GLY A 25 -6.08 -16.30 -12.05
C GLY A 25 -6.89 -15.87 -10.82
N MET A 26 -8.11 -15.36 -11.01
CA MET A 26 -9.01 -14.95 -9.92
C MET A 26 -9.59 -16.10 -9.08
N ASP A 27 -9.39 -17.36 -9.46
CA ASP A 27 -9.93 -18.53 -8.75
C ASP A 27 -8.96 -19.01 -7.66
N LEU A 28 -8.58 -18.08 -6.79
CA LEU A 28 -7.65 -18.29 -5.69
C LEU A 28 -8.21 -19.25 -4.62
N PRO A 29 -7.64 -20.46 -4.47
CA PRO A 29 -8.10 -21.40 -3.46
C PRO A 29 -7.67 -20.94 -2.05
N PRO A 30 -8.58 -20.94 -1.05
CA PRO A 30 -8.22 -20.49 0.31
C PRO A 30 -7.02 -21.25 0.90
N GLY A 31 -6.92 -22.56 0.66
CA GLY A 31 -5.81 -23.36 1.19
C GLY A 31 -4.45 -23.06 0.56
N LEU A 32 -4.39 -22.43 -0.62
CA LEU A 32 -3.13 -21.92 -1.18
C LEU A 32 -2.66 -20.68 -0.40
N VAL A 33 -3.58 -19.74 -0.15
CA VAL A 33 -3.33 -18.53 0.66
C VAL A 33 -2.87 -18.92 2.06
N ASP A 34 -3.60 -19.80 2.73
CA ASP A 34 -3.28 -20.26 4.08
C ASP A 34 -1.87 -20.90 4.14
N GLU A 35 -1.52 -21.70 3.13
CA GLU A 35 -0.23 -22.37 3.11
C GLU A 35 0.94 -21.40 2.83
N ILE A 36 0.74 -20.39 1.98
CA ILE A 36 1.73 -19.33 1.76
C ILE A 36 1.90 -18.50 3.03
N LEU A 37 0.81 -18.08 3.68
CA LEU A 37 0.87 -17.34 4.94
C LEU A 37 1.55 -18.17 6.04
N ARG A 38 1.35 -19.49 6.06
CA ARG A 38 2.03 -20.40 6.99
C ARG A 38 3.55 -20.46 6.75
N ARG A 39 4.04 -20.29 5.52
CA ARG A 39 5.48 -20.17 5.22
C ARG A 39 6.07 -18.87 5.78
N GLY A 40 5.26 -17.82 5.91
CA GLY A 40 5.67 -16.54 6.48
C GLY A 40 6.85 -15.94 5.73
N GLU A 41 7.90 -15.57 6.45
CA GLU A 41 9.10 -14.93 5.90
C GLU A 41 9.77 -15.70 4.76
N GLU A 42 9.67 -17.03 4.75
CA GLU A 42 10.24 -17.88 3.70
C GLU A 42 9.63 -17.58 2.32
N ALA A 43 8.38 -17.14 2.26
CA ALA A 43 7.68 -16.83 1.01
C ALA A 43 8.04 -15.45 0.45
N ILE A 44 8.56 -14.53 1.27
CA ILE A 44 8.82 -13.13 0.87
C ILE A 44 9.70 -13.02 -0.37
N PRO A 45 10.83 -13.75 -0.52
CA PRO A 45 11.65 -13.66 -1.72
C PRO A 45 10.93 -14.10 -2.99
N ALA A 46 9.99 -15.06 -2.90
CA ALA A 46 9.23 -15.54 -4.05
C ALA A 46 8.12 -14.55 -4.43
N LEU A 47 7.35 -14.08 -3.44
CA LEU A 47 6.32 -13.06 -3.62
C LEU A 47 6.94 -11.76 -4.15
N GLY A 48 8.13 -11.40 -3.64
CA GLY A 48 8.90 -10.25 -4.07
C GLY A 48 9.32 -10.28 -5.54
N ARG A 49 9.52 -11.47 -6.12
CA ARG A 49 9.80 -11.59 -7.56
C ARG A 49 8.56 -11.29 -8.39
N LEU A 50 7.38 -11.78 -7.97
CA LEU A 50 6.13 -11.54 -8.69
C LEU A 50 5.79 -10.05 -8.73
N VAL A 51 5.84 -9.36 -7.59
CA VAL A 51 5.46 -7.94 -7.52
C VAL A 51 6.43 -7.01 -8.25
N ALA A 52 7.67 -7.44 -8.49
CA ALA A 52 8.70 -6.67 -9.19
C ALA A 52 8.76 -6.96 -10.70
N ASP A 53 7.95 -7.90 -11.20
CA ASP A 53 7.94 -8.33 -12.60
C ASP A 53 6.94 -7.47 -13.40
N GLU A 54 7.43 -6.44 -14.08
CA GLU A 54 6.63 -5.53 -14.92
C GLU A 54 5.86 -6.27 -16.02
N ASP A 55 6.51 -7.23 -16.71
CA ASP A 55 5.86 -8.04 -17.74
C ASP A 55 4.72 -8.90 -17.15
N LEU A 56 4.82 -9.31 -15.88
CA LEU A 56 3.75 -10.02 -15.19
C LEU A 56 2.54 -9.12 -14.93
N TRP A 57 2.75 -7.89 -14.48
CA TRP A 57 1.64 -6.93 -14.27
C TRP A 57 0.86 -6.69 -15.57
N ASP A 58 1.54 -6.62 -16.72
CA ASP A 58 0.90 -6.41 -18.02
C ASP A 58 0.12 -7.63 -18.53
N ARG A 59 0.58 -8.85 -18.24
CA ARG A 59 -0.01 -10.09 -18.78
C ARG A 59 -1.05 -10.73 -17.86
N ASP A 60 -0.89 -10.57 -16.55
CA ASP A 60 -1.74 -11.14 -15.50
C ASP A 60 -1.57 -10.33 -14.21
N GLU A 61 -2.37 -9.26 -14.07
CA GLU A 61 -2.37 -8.37 -12.91
C GLU A 61 -2.73 -9.07 -11.58
N TRP A 62 -3.40 -10.23 -11.62
CA TRP A 62 -3.93 -10.89 -10.43
C TRP A 62 -2.84 -11.52 -9.58
N ALA A 63 -1.93 -12.27 -10.20
CA ALA A 63 -0.83 -12.92 -9.51
C ALA A 63 0.04 -11.94 -8.70
N PRO A 64 0.54 -10.82 -9.27
CA PRO A 64 1.33 -9.85 -8.52
C PRO A 64 0.47 -9.03 -7.53
N LEU A 65 -0.81 -8.76 -7.81
CA LEU A 65 -1.72 -8.15 -6.84
C LEU A 65 -1.90 -9.04 -5.60
N PHE A 66 -2.13 -10.34 -5.77
CA PHE A 66 -2.24 -11.29 -4.65
C PHE A 66 -0.91 -11.42 -3.90
N ALA A 67 0.21 -11.43 -4.63
CA ALA A 67 1.52 -11.47 -4.01
C ALA A 67 1.77 -10.24 -3.12
N LEU A 68 1.35 -9.05 -3.58
CA LEU A 68 1.46 -7.80 -2.81
C LEU A 68 0.65 -7.88 -1.50
N HIS A 69 -0.57 -8.39 -1.54
CA HIS A 69 -1.40 -8.55 -0.34
C HIS A 69 -0.88 -9.62 0.61
N LEU A 70 -0.33 -10.71 0.09
CA LEU A 70 0.33 -11.73 0.90
C LEU A 70 1.56 -11.15 1.62
N LEU A 71 2.34 -10.27 0.98
CA LEU A 71 3.45 -9.57 1.65
C LEU A 71 2.96 -8.74 2.85
N GLY A 72 1.86 -7.99 2.70
CA GLY A 72 1.24 -7.23 3.79
C GLY A 72 0.66 -8.13 4.89
N ALA A 73 -0.01 -9.23 4.51
CA ALA A 73 -0.60 -10.20 5.43
C ALA A 73 0.42 -11.04 6.21
N ILE A 74 1.63 -11.25 5.65
CA ILE A 74 2.78 -11.78 6.38
C ILE A 74 3.27 -10.76 7.41
N GLY A 75 3.22 -9.46 7.09
CA GLY A 75 3.46 -8.38 8.04
C GLY A 75 4.90 -8.27 8.56
N HIS A 76 5.87 -8.87 7.86
CA HIS A 76 7.26 -8.85 8.30
C HIS A 76 8.04 -7.68 7.64
N PRO A 77 8.83 -6.90 8.39
CA PRO A 77 9.52 -5.72 7.86
C PRO A 77 10.44 -5.99 6.66
N SER A 78 10.95 -7.22 6.49
CA SER A 78 11.80 -7.57 5.34
C SER A 78 11.06 -7.49 4.00
N ALA A 79 9.72 -7.48 4.00
CA ALA A 79 8.90 -7.29 2.80
C ALA A 79 8.92 -5.85 2.26
N ALA A 80 9.40 -4.86 3.04
CA ALA A 80 9.35 -3.45 2.65
C ALA A 80 10.00 -3.16 1.29
N LYS A 81 11.12 -3.82 0.98
CA LYS A 81 11.81 -3.67 -0.31
C LYS A 81 11.00 -4.24 -1.48
N CYS A 82 10.25 -5.31 -1.23
CA CYS A 82 9.38 -5.92 -2.23
C CYS A 82 8.18 -5.01 -2.54
N VAL A 83 7.57 -4.42 -1.50
CA VAL A 83 6.49 -3.43 -1.67
C VAL A 83 6.98 -2.18 -2.40
N VAL A 84 8.18 -1.67 -2.08
CA VAL A 84 8.80 -0.57 -2.83
C VAL A 84 9.07 -0.95 -4.29
N ALA A 85 9.48 -2.19 -4.57
CA ALA A 85 9.64 -2.66 -5.95
C ALA A 85 8.30 -2.65 -6.70
N ALA A 86 7.21 -3.09 -6.07
CA ALA A 86 5.87 -3.04 -6.65
C ALA A 86 5.44 -1.60 -6.98
N LEU A 87 5.66 -0.66 -6.05
CA LEU A 87 5.37 0.76 -6.27
C LEU A 87 6.21 1.38 -7.40
N ARG A 88 7.39 0.83 -7.70
CA ARG A 88 8.24 1.30 -8.81
C ARG A 88 7.78 0.79 -10.17
N VAL A 89 7.14 -0.38 -10.22
CA VAL A 89 6.51 -0.85 -11.45
C VAL A 89 5.39 0.10 -11.87
N ASN A 90 4.76 0.76 -10.89
CA ASN A 90 3.64 1.67 -11.14
C ASN A 90 2.55 1.05 -12.03
N PRO A 91 1.95 -0.09 -11.63
CA PRO A 91 0.99 -0.79 -12.49
C PRO A 91 -0.34 -0.03 -12.73
N GLU A 92 -0.50 1.17 -12.15
CA GLU A 92 -1.73 2.01 -12.10
C GLU A 92 -3.12 1.32 -12.04
N PRO A 93 -3.38 0.32 -11.16
CA PRO A 93 -4.74 -0.10 -10.83
C PRO A 93 -5.25 0.64 -9.58
N ASN A 94 -6.55 0.95 -9.53
CA ASN A 94 -7.18 1.56 -8.35
C ASN A 94 -6.92 0.72 -7.09
N GLU A 95 -6.89 -0.60 -7.24
CA GLU A 95 -6.64 -1.57 -6.18
C GLU A 95 -5.27 -1.40 -5.53
N ILE A 96 -4.25 -0.91 -6.23
CA ILE A 96 -2.93 -0.69 -5.63
C ILE A 96 -2.94 0.57 -4.78
N VAL A 97 -3.52 1.65 -5.30
CA VAL A 97 -3.65 2.92 -4.56
C VAL A 97 -4.53 2.74 -3.33
N GLU A 98 -5.66 2.06 -3.45
CA GLU A 98 -6.63 1.85 -2.37
C GLU A 98 -6.11 0.90 -1.28
N ASN A 99 -5.31 -0.10 -1.62
CA ASN A 99 -4.99 -1.18 -0.69
C ASN A 99 -3.58 -1.10 -0.11
N THR A 100 -2.59 -0.61 -0.87
CA THR A 100 -1.19 -0.67 -0.44
C THR A 100 -0.90 0.03 0.88
N PRO A 101 -1.56 1.15 1.25
CA PRO A 101 -1.27 1.82 2.52
C PRO A 101 -1.48 0.95 3.76
N THR A 102 -2.59 0.20 3.86
CA THR A 102 -2.78 -0.73 4.99
C THR A 102 -1.76 -1.87 5.00
N LEU A 103 -1.34 -2.36 3.82
CA LEU A 103 -0.29 -3.39 3.74
C LEU A 103 1.02 -2.88 4.32
N ILE A 104 1.40 -1.64 3.98
CA ILE A 104 2.58 -0.96 4.52
C ILE A 104 2.44 -0.80 6.04
N GLY A 105 1.25 -0.41 6.52
CA GLY A 105 0.92 -0.34 7.94
C GLY A 105 1.29 -1.60 8.71
N HIS A 106 0.89 -2.76 8.17
CA HIS A 106 1.10 -4.06 8.78
C HIS A 106 2.55 -4.55 8.74
N LEU A 107 3.45 -3.93 7.97
CA LEU A 107 4.88 -4.21 8.03
C LEU A 107 5.56 -3.64 9.28
N GLY A 108 4.93 -2.66 9.93
CA GLY A 108 5.37 -2.11 11.20
C GLY A 108 6.50 -1.06 11.13
N PRO A 109 6.90 -0.52 12.30
CA PRO A 109 7.82 0.62 12.41
C PRO A 109 9.19 0.43 11.74
N GLU A 110 9.70 -0.79 11.73
CA GLU A 110 11.00 -1.14 11.15
C GLU A 110 11.04 -0.93 9.62
N ALA A 111 9.89 -0.86 8.96
CA ALA A 111 9.78 -0.61 7.53
C ALA A 111 9.88 0.88 7.16
N ILE A 112 9.66 1.81 8.11
CA ILE A 112 9.64 3.26 7.88
C ILE A 112 10.88 3.77 7.10
N PRO A 113 12.13 3.36 7.42
CA PRO A 113 13.30 3.88 6.72
C PRO A 113 13.33 3.56 5.23
N GLU A 114 12.71 2.44 4.80
CA GLU A 114 12.63 2.06 3.40
C GLU A 114 11.65 2.96 2.64
N PHE A 115 10.46 3.16 3.18
CA PHE A 115 9.45 4.03 2.58
C PHE A 115 9.83 5.51 2.64
N ALA A 116 10.50 5.97 3.70
CA ALA A 116 11.03 7.34 3.76
C ALA A 116 12.05 7.60 2.64
N ARG A 117 12.91 6.62 2.32
CA ARG A 117 13.84 6.72 1.19
C ARG A 117 13.11 6.76 -0.16
N PHE A 118 12.05 5.98 -0.31
CA PHE A 118 11.21 5.99 -1.52
C PHE A 118 10.44 7.30 -1.69
N ILE A 119 9.85 7.84 -0.64
CA ILE A 119 9.13 9.14 -0.64
C ILE A 119 10.05 10.29 -1.07
N LEU A 120 11.34 10.23 -0.73
CA LEU A 120 12.32 11.24 -1.12
C LEU A 120 12.94 11.02 -2.51
N ASP A 121 12.65 9.91 -3.18
CA ASP A 121 13.19 9.61 -4.50
C ASP A 121 12.43 10.37 -5.59
N GLU A 122 12.95 11.52 -6.01
CA GLU A 122 12.35 12.35 -7.06
C GLU A 122 12.30 11.68 -8.44
N GLN A 123 12.94 10.51 -8.64
CA GLN A 123 12.81 9.73 -9.87
C GLN A 123 11.62 8.75 -9.83
N ALA A 124 11.05 8.49 -8.64
CA ALA A 124 9.86 7.68 -8.52
C ALA A 124 8.60 8.50 -8.85
N ASP A 125 7.56 7.81 -9.30
CA ASP A 125 6.29 8.41 -9.63
C ASP A 125 5.66 9.14 -8.43
N GLY A 126 5.04 10.29 -8.69
CA GLY A 126 4.49 11.16 -7.65
C GLY A 126 3.28 10.56 -6.93
N LEU A 127 2.42 9.82 -7.66
CA LEU A 127 1.27 9.12 -7.08
C LEU A 127 1.75 8.00 -6.17
N MET A 128 2.71 7.19 -6.63
CA MET A 128 3.26 6.08 -5.83
C MET A 128 4.00 6.56 -4.58
N ARG A 129 4.67 7.71 -4.65
CA ARG A 129 5.24 8.37 -3.46
C ARG A 129 4.15 8.87 -2.50
N GLY A 130 3.01 9.32 -3.03
CA GLY A 130 1.80 9.62 -2.24
C GLY A 130 1.28 8.38 -1.51
N VAL A 131 1.13 7.24 -2.21
CA VAL A 131 0.73 5.95 -1.61
C VAL A 131 1.69 5.55 -0.48
N ALA A 132 3.00 5.76 -0.65
CA ALA A 132 3.96 5.50 0.42
C ALA A 132 3.80 6.45 1.62
N CYS A 133 3.38 7.70 1.41
CA CYS A 133 3.05 8.63 2.50
C CYS A 133 1.84 8.11 3.30
N ASP A 134 0.80 7.64 2.62
CA ASP A 134 -0.37 7.05 3.27
C ASP A 134 0.00 5.76 4.01
N GLY A 135 0.90 4.96 3.44
CA GLY A 135 1.43 3.77 4.09
C GLY A 135 2.16 4.06 5.40
N ILE A 136 3.04 5.05 5.45
CA ILE A 136 3.67 5.43 6.73
C ILE A 136 2.68 6.09 7.69
N ALA A 137 1.62 6.76 7.20
CA ALA A 137 0.53 7.20 8.06
C ALA A 137 -0.27 6.02 8.64
N SER A 138 -0.51 4.97 7.87
CA SER A 138 -1.06 3.71 8.37
C SER A 138 -0.19 3.10 9.48
N ILE A 139 1.14 3.12 9.34
CA ILE A 139 2.07 2.73 10.43
C ILE A 139 1.87 3.61 11.67
N ALA A 140 1.69 4.93 11.55
CA ALA A 140 1.41 5.80 12.69
C ALA A 140 0.07 5.51 13.36
N LEU A 141 -0.95 5.07 12.61
CA LEU A 141 -2.25 4.69 13.15
C LEU A 141 -2.19 3.36 13.91
N LEU A 142 -1.54 2.35 13.32
CA LEU A 142 -1.39 1.02 13.92
C LEU A 142 -0.32 0.98 15.03
N HIS A 143 0.68 1.85 14.95
CA HIS A 143 1.78 1.98 15.91
C HIS A 143 1.94 3.44 16.40
N PRO A 144 1.05 3.92 17.31
CA PRO A 144 0.98 5.34 17.70
C PRO A 144 2.28 5.96 18.22
N ALA A 145 3.21 5.16 18.74
CA ALA A 145 4.53 5.62 19.18
C ALA A 145 5.39 6.22 18.05
N THR A 146 5.13 5.85 16.80
CA THR A 146 5.88 6.35 15.63
C THR A 146 5.37 7.70 15.13
N ARG A 147 4.15 8.09 15.52
CA ARG A 147 3.44 9.25 14.99
C ARG A 147 4.25 10.55 14.99
N PRO A 148 4.93 10.97 16.08
CA PRO A 148 5.70 12.23 16.05
C PRO A 148 6.85 12.22 15.03
N ALA A 149 7.48 11.07 14.82
CA ALA A 149 8.55 10.93 13.84
C ALA A 149 8.01 11.01 12.40
N ILE A 150 6.87 10.37 12.15
CA ILE A 150 6.22 10.30 10.84
C ILE A 150 5.61 11.66 10.45
N THR A 151 4.84 12.30 11.33
CA THR A 151 4.29 13.64 11.05
C THR A 151 5.40 14.67 10.88
N GLY A 152 6.45 14.60 11.69
CA GLY A 152 7.63 15.46 11.54
C GLY A 152 8.37 15.25 10.21
N PHE A 153 8.46 14.02 9.73
CA PHE A 153 9.03 13.70 8.42
C PHE A 153 8.17 14.26 7.27
N LEU A 154 6.87 13.94 7.26
CA LEU A 154 5.94 14.39 6.22
C LEU A 154 5.83 15.92 6.17
N ARG A 155 5.84 16.59 7.33
CA ARG A 155 5.85 18.06 7.42
C ARG A 155 7.07 18.66 6.75
N ARG A 156 8.28 18.15 7.05
CA ARG A 156 9.51 18.61 6.40
C ARG A 156 9.47 18.37 4.90
N PHE A 157 8.98 17.20 4.48
CA PHE A 157 8.82 16.90 3.07
C PHE A 157 7.92 17.94 2.35
N VAL A 158 6.76 18.29 2.92
CA VAL A 158 5.88 19.35 2.37
C VAL A 158 6.58 20.73 2.32
N GLU A 159 7.40 21.06 3.30
CA GLU A 159 8.14 22.33 3.36
C GLU A 159 9.25 22.42 2.29
N GLU A 160 9.98 21.32 2.11
CA GLU A 160 11.23 21.25 1.34
C GLU A 160 11.01 20.84 -0.12
N ALA A 161 9.95 20.08 -0.43
CA ALA A 161 9.71 19.52 -1.77
C ALA A 161 9.71 20.58 -2.89
N GLU A 162 10.22 20.16 -4.04
CA GLU A 162 10.34 20.98 -5.23
C GLU A 162 8.98 21.29 -5.87
N LYS A 163 8.89 22.38 -6.64
CA LYS A 163 7.61 22.82 -7.21
C LYS A 163 6.97 21.80 -8.17
N ARG A 164 7.79 20.97 -8.82
CA ARG A 164 7.33 19.93 -9.74
C ARG A 164 6.63 18.76 -9.04
N ASP A 165 6.76 18.66 -7.73
CA ASP A 165 6.40 17.48 -6.95
C ASP A 165 4.97 17.51 -6.40
N LYS A 166 4.04 18.08 -7.17
CA LYS A 166 2.71 18.43 -6.66
C LYS A 166 1.93 17.23 -6.15
N VAL A 167 1.96 16.12 -6.89
CA VAL A 167 1.19 14.91 -6.56
C VAL A 167 1.69 14.30 -5.25
N ALA A 168 3.01 14.11 -5.09
CA ALA A 168 3.55 13.56 -3.85
C ALA A 168 3.34 14.51 -2.66
N VAL A 169 3.46 15.83 -2.86
CA VAL A 169 3.14 16.83 -1.84
C VAL A 169 1.67 16.76 -1.44
N THR A 170 0.74 16.64 -2.39
CA THR A 170 -0.68 16.43 -2.10
C THR A 170 -0.90 15.16 -1.28
N GLY A 171 -0.29 14.04 -1.67
CA GLY A 171 -0.33 12.78 -0.91
C GLY A 171 0.13 12.97 0.55
N ALA A 172 1.31 13.56 0.75
CA ALA A 172 1.81 13.84 2.10
C ALA A 172 0.89 14.75 2.93
N ILE A 173 0.21 15.71 2.31
CA ILE A 173 -0.79 16.56 2.99
C ILE A 173 -2.02 15.73 3.37
N LEU A 174 -2.52 14.86 2.49
CA LEU A 174 -3.64 13.96 2.79
C LEU A 174 -3.28 13.04 3.97
N SER A 175 -2.08 12.47 3.99
CA SER A 175 -1.61 11.64 5.10
C SER A 175 -1.50 12.44 6.41
N LEU A 176 -1.04 13.70 6.36
CA LEU A 176 -1.03 14.59 7.54
C LEU A 176 -2.44 14.94 8.02
N VAL A 177 -3.38 15.14 7.10
CA VAL A 177 -4.81 15.37 7.38
C VAL A 177 -5.41 14.15 8.05
N GLU A 178 -5.13 12.96 7.53
CA GLU A 178 -5.55 11.69 8.12
C GLU A 178 -5.02 11.57 9.57
N LEU A 179 -3.73 11.83 9.76
CA LEU A 179 -3.12 11.88 11.08
C LEU A 179 -3.53 13.10 11.93
N ARG A 180 -4.45 13.96 11.48
CA ARG A 180 -4.91 15.14 12.23
C ARG A 180 -3.77 16.02 12.78
N ASP A 181 -2.65 16.10 12.06
CA ASP A 181 -1.47 16.84 12.51
C ASP A 181 -1.64 18.36 12.34
N ARG A 182 -2.34 18.98 13.29
CA ARG A 182 -2.66 20.42 13.26
C ARG A 182 -1.43 21.33 13.22
N GLU A 183 -0.31 20.85 13.74
CA GLU A 183 0.97 21.56 13.67
C GLU A 183 1.47 21.76 12.23
N SER A 184 1.03 20.93 11.28
CA SER A 184 1.37 21.06 9.86
C SER A 184 0.55 22.12 9.12
N LEU A 185 -0.50 22.69 9.70
CA LEU A 185 -1.34 23.69 9.03
C LEU A 185 -0.56 24.88 8.43
N PRO A 186 0.47 25.45 9.08
CA PRO A 186 1.29 26.50 8.48
C PRO A 186 2.08 26.03 7.25
N ALA A 187 2.64 24.82 7.29
CA ALA A 187 3.37 24.21 6.17
C ALA A 187 2.43 23.94 4.99
N ILE A 188 1.26 23.35 5.25
CA ILE A 188 0.19 23.10 4.27
C ILE A 188 -0.22 24.43 3.61
N ALA A 189 -0.55 25.46 4.40
CA ALA A 189 -0.93 26.77 3.85
C ALA A 189 0.21 27.43 3.05
N ALA A 190 1.48 27.18 3.39
CA ALA A 190 2.62 27.64 2.61
C ALA A 190 2.73 26.89 1.27
N ALA A 191 2.49 25.58 1.24
CA ALA A 191 2.51 24.77 0.01
C ALA A 191 1.46 25.26 -1.00
N PHE A 192 0.22 25.53 -0.56
CA PHE A 192 -0.83 26.12 -1.39
C PHE A 192 -0.44 27.49 -1.95
N ARG A 193 0.06 28.41 -1.10
CA ARG A 193 0.53 29.74 -1.56
C ARG A 193 1.66 29.65 -2.59
N LYS A 194 2.54 28.65 -2.46
CA LYS A 194 3.64 28.38 -3.40
C LYS A 194 3.19 27.61 -4.65
N ARG A 195 1.90 27.25 -4.76
CA ARG A 195 1.33 26.41 -5.83
C ARG A 195 2.06 25.08 -5.99
N ARG A 196 2.37 24.44 -4.86
CA ARG A 196 3.00 23.12 -4.77
C ARG A 196 2.01 21.99 -4.49
N VAL A 197 0.73 22.31 -4.40
CA VAL A 197 -0.33 21.31 -4.22
C VAL A 197 -1.03 21.13 -5.56
N ASP A 198 -1.46 19.91 -5.82
CA ASP A 198 -2.41 19.61 -6.89
C ASP A 198 -3.83 19.96 -6.43
N GLU A 199 -4.31 21.12 -6.86
CA GLU A 199 -5.61 21.68 -6.47
C GLU A 199 -6.78 21.04 -7.22
N ASP A 200 -6.53 20.12 -8.16
CA ASP A 200 -7.58 19.29 -8.77
C ASP A 200 -8.01 18.15 -7.80
N PHE A 201 -7.19 17.83 -6.80
CA PHE A 201 -7.43 16.77 -5.82
C PHE A 201 -7.71 17.27 -4.40
N LEU A 202 -7.18 18.44 -4.02
CA LEU A 202 -7.31 18.93 -2.65
C LEU A 202 -7.37 20.46 -2.57
N TYR A 203 -8.36 20.97 -1.84
CA TYR A 203 -8.45 22.38 -1.48
C TYR A 203 -7.98 22.62 -0.03
N LEU A 204 -7.41 23.81 0.21
CA LEU A 204 -6.87 24.19 1.53
C LEU A 204 -7.96 24.21 2.61
N GLU A 205 -9.15 24.67 2.26
CA GLU A 205 -10.31 24.74 3.14
C GLU A 205 -10.75 23.34 3.57
N ASP A 206 -10.80 22.37 2.65
CA ASP A 206 -11.14 20.97 2.98
C ASP A 206 -10.12 20.36 3.94
N ALA A 207 -8.82 20.58 3.69
CA ALA A 207 -7.76 20.13 4.59
C ALA A 207 -7.90 20.75 5.99
N ARG A 208 -8.26 22.04 6.09
CA ARG A 208 -8.48 22.73 7.36
C ARG A 208 -9.70 22.20 8.10
N ASP A 209 -10.79 21.96 7.40
CA ASP A 209 -12.03 21.48 7.98
C ASP A 209 -11.89 20.05 8.49
N ALA A 210 -11.23 19.18 7.71
CA ALA A 210 -10.88 17.83 8.14
C ALA A 210 -10.00 17.82 9.40
N MET A 211 -9.00 18.70 9.49
CA MET A 211 -8.14 18.84 10.68
C MET A 211 -8.87 19.35 11.94
N ARG A 212 -10.03 20.01 11.77
CA ARG A 212 -10.86 20.51 12.88
C ARG A 212 -11.84 19.46 13.38
N ALA A 213 -12.19 18.48 12.55
CA ALA A 213 -13.03 17.37 12.96
C ALA A 213 -12.41 16.64 14.18
N PRO A 214 -13.23 16.00 15.03
CA PRO A 214 -12.73 15.15 16.11
C PRO A 214 -11.75 14.11 15.56
N GLU A 215 -10.71 13.81 16.35
CA GLU A 215 -9.82 12.71 16.03
C GLU A 215 -10.55 11.40 16.28
N THR A 216 -11.13 10.87 15.21
CA THR A 216 -11.58 9.48 15.15
C THR A 216 -10.50 8.71 14.40
N ILE A 217 -9.99 7.62 14.97
CA ILE A 217 -9.19 6.67 14.21
C ILE A 217 -10.02 6.30 12.99
N SER A 218 -9.48 6.56 11.80
CA SER A 218 -10.18 6.17 10.59
C SER A 218 -10.34 4.67 10.59
N SER A 219 -11.59 4.23 10.61
CA SER A 219 -11.96 2.84 10.34
C SER A 219 -11.98 2.57 8.84
N ASP A 220 -11.40 3.46 8.04
CA ASP A 220 -11.21 3.24 6.62
C ASP A 220 -10.23 2.07 6.45
N TRP A 221 -10.69 1.07 5.72
CA TRP A 221 -9.93 -0.14 5.44
C TRP A 221 -8.61 0.21 4.74
N HIS A 222 -8.57 1.30 3.97
CA HIS A 222 -7.37 1.85 3.34
C HIS A 222 -6.19 2.03 4.31
N TYR A 223 -6.45 2.40 5.56
CA TYR A 223 -5.41 2.66 6.56
C TYR A 223 -5.26 1.58 7.62
N THR A 224 -6.34 0.89 8.00
CA THR A 224 -6.31 0.00 9.17
C THR A 224 -6.94 -1.37 8.93
N GLY A 225 -7.35 -1.67 7.71
CA GLY A 225 -7.96 -2.95 7.34
C GLY A 225 -6.98 -4.11 7.49
N ASP A 226 -7.47 -5.28 7.93
CA ASP A 226 -6.64 -6.48 8.00
C ASP A 226 -6.34 -6.98 6.56
N PRO A 227 -5.08 -7.08 6.12
CA PRO A 227 -4.71 -7.56 4.80
C PRO A 227 -5.26 -8.95 4.46
N ARG A 228 -5.58 -9.77 5.47
CA ARG A 228 -6.17 -11.10 5.28
C ARG A 228 -7.61 -11.04 4.80
N GLU A 229 -8.35 -9.97 5.11
CA GLU A 229 -9.74 -9.78 4.67
C GLU A 229 -9.85 -9.62 3.15
N PHE A 230 -8.77 -9.22 2.47
CA PHE A 230 -8.71 -9.22 1.01
C PHE A 230 -9.00 -10.60 0.43
N PHE A 231 -8.54 -11.67 1.10
CA PHE A 231 -8.72 -13.05 0.65
C PHE A 231 -10.05 -13.67 1.11
N SER A 232 -10.95 -12.89 1.72
CA SER A 232 -12.27 -13.41 2.09
C SER A 232 -13.08 -13.75 0.83
N PRO A 233 -13.98 -14.76 0.91
CA PRO A 233 -14.86 -15.09 -0.21
C PRO A 233 -15.64 -13.88 -0.75
N GLU A 234 -16.10 -13.00 0.15
CA GLU A 234 -16.86 -11.79 -0.17
C GLU A 234 -16.01 -10.78 -0.95
N SER A 235 -14.77 -10.53 -0.50
CA SER A 235 -13.82 -9.63 -1.15
C SER A 235 -13.43 -10.12 -2.55
N LEU A 236 -13.11 -11.41 -2.68
CA LEU A 236 -12.79 -12.02 -3.98
C LEU A 236 -13.99 -12.02 -4.93
N GLU A 237 -15.21 -12.23 -4.44
CA GLU A 237 -16.42 -12.11 -5.25
C GLU A 237 -16.68 -10.65 -5.71
N ALA A 238 -16.45 -9.67 -4.84
CA ALA A 238 -16.57 -8.26 -5.19
C ALA A 238 -15.56 -7.86 -6.28
N LEU A 239 -14.31 -8.33 -6.19
CA LEU A 239 -13.28 -8.12 -7.22
C LEU A 239 -13.68 -8.74 -8.56
N ARG A 240 -14.16 -9.99 -8.55
CA ARG A 240 -14.66 -10.65 -9.77
C ARG A 240 -15.79 -9.87 -10.42
N ARG A 241 -16.72 -9.32 -9.62
CA ARG A 241 -17.81 -8.48 -10.16
C ARG A 241 -17.27 -7.20 -10.79
N LYS A 242 -16.29 -6.53 -10.17
CA LYS A 242 -15.64 -5.35 -10.76
C LYS A 242 -14.97 -5.69 -12.10
N ALA A 243 -14.18 -6.78 -12.13
CA ALA A 243 -13.45 -7.21 -13.33
C ALA A 243 -14.36 -7.65 -14.50
N GLN A 244 -15.61 -8.04 -14.24
CA GLN A 244 -16.57 -8.38 -15.29
C GLN A 244 -17.29 -7.17 -15.90
N HIS A 245 -17.20 -6.00 -15.27
CA HIS A 245 -17.93 -4.78 -15.67
C HIS A 245 -17.01 -3.60 -16.03
N GLY A 246 -15.69 -3.73 -15.86
CA GLY A 246 -14.67 -2.80 -16.35
C GLY A 246 -14.18 -3.22 -17.73
#